data_AF-A0A9P0LYF3-F1
#
_entry.id   AF-A0A9P0LYF3-F1
#
_cell.length_a   1.000
_cell.length_b   1.000
_cell.length_c   1.000
_cell.angle_alpha   90.00
_cell.angle_beta   90.00
_cell.angle_gamma   90.00
#
_symmetry.space_group_name_H-M   'P 1'
#
loop_
_entity.id
_entity.type
_entity.pdbx_description
1 polymer ?
#
loop_
_entity_poly.entity_id
_entity_poly.type
_entity_poly.pdbx_seq_one_letter_code
_entity_poly.pdbx_strand_id
1 'polypeptide(L)'
;MYSAGVGVFLRKLIHILYAIAARMYSSGPDRGPGVYAFRAFRFERIKPSSTSRVPFPRSGHRIAADTANFYSFGGYNPLPRDYDRHGDDGEDAAEREDGYWIQTLFQELWKFNYASAEWTRYSNGDTMPMELASNALLLHKNILMVYGGTGTPFGFRSSNQLYTCRVNDREGLMVEVNTTGQHPLPLYGQALIFYNDFLYTIGGTTGQAYTCDIHRLNLKSMNWEIVYICNGHGEYEPKGRYRHEVGFDGRNIYVLGGGTVTEAFDFKYIPAFDVEDLIWRRQKTVKDSNKGYPQPRRCHGAVQVNVDDNGGAPQVFVIGGHDGVNIFDDLWRLDLRTFQWTCFDTCRLPRPMYFHATAVSPQGRLYVFGGNYR
;
A
#
# COMPACT_ATOMS: atom_id res chain seq x y z
N MET A 1 10.89 -37.23 27.93
CA MET A 1 11.80 -37.07 26.76
C MET A 1 11.19 -37.60 25.44
N TYR A 2 9.86 -37.61 25.27
CA TYR A 2 9.19 -38.17 24.08
C TYR A 2 8.34 -37.18 23.26
N SER A 3 8.23 -35.90 23.64
CA SER A 3 7.31 -34.95 22.98
C SER A 3 7.91 -34.21 21.77
N ALA A 4 9.24 -34.01 21.74
CA ALA A 4 9.91 -33.28 20.65
C ALA A 4 10.01 -34.09 19.34
N GLY A 5 10.15 -35.42 19.44
CA GLY A 5 10.26 -36.30 18.27
C GLY A 5 8.96 -36.44 17.49
N VAL A 6 7.82 -36.45 18.18
CA VAL A 6 6.48 -36.60 17.57
C VAL A 6 6.10 -35.35 16.77
N GLY A 7 6.45 -34.14 17.25
CA GLY A 7 6.18 -32.89 16.55
C GLY A 7 6.97 -32.73 15.24
N VAL A 8 8.23 -33.18 15.21
CA VAL A 8 9.06 -33.17 13.99
C VAL A 8 8.56 -34.22 12.99
N PHE A 9 8.14 -35.40 13.49
CA PHE A 9 7.57 -36.45 12.66
C PHE A 9 6.24 -36.00 12.02
N LEU A 10 5.32 -35.40 12.78
CA LEU A 10 4.06 -34.87 12.24
C LEU A 10 4.29 -33.78 11.17
N ARG A 11 5.23 -32.86 11.39
CA ARG A 11 5.55 -31.82 10.39
C ARG A 11 6.11 -32.40 9.09
N LYS A 12 6.98 -33.41 9.19
CA LYS A 12 7.47 -34.14 8.00
C LYS A 12 6.35 -34.92 7.32
N LEU A 13 5.47 -35.56 8.08
CA LEU A 13 4.33 -36.29 7.54
C LEU A 13 3.36 -35.37 6.81
N ILE A 14 3.05 -34.18 7.37
CA ILE A 14 2.22 -33.17 6.72
C ILE A 14 2.87 -32.64 5.44
N HIS A 15 4.19 -32.38 5.44
CA HIS A 15 4.89 -31.96 4.23
C HIS A 15 4.91 -33.04 3.14
N ILE A 16 5.07 -34.31 3.53
CA ILE A 16 5.03 -35.45 2.61
C ILE A 16 3.63 -35.61 2.03
N LEU A 17 2.57 -35.54 2.86
CA LEU A 17 1.18 -35.59 2.41
C LEU A 17 0.85 -34.42 1.48
N TYR A 18 1.36 -33.21 1.77
CA TYR A 18 1.20 -32.05 0.91
C TYR A 18 1.93 -32.20 -0.43
N ALA A 19 3.14 -32.75 -0.43
CA ALA A 19 3.91 -33.01 -1.64
C ALA A 19 3.30 -34.15 -2.48
N ILE A 20 2.72 -35.17 -1.84
CA ILE A 20 1.99 -36.26 -2.50
C ILE A 20 0.69 -35.72 -3.10
N ALA A 21 -0.07 -34.89 -2.37
CA ALA A 21 -1.24 -34.21 -2.92
C ALA A 21 -0.85 -33.35 -4.13
N ALA A 22 0.19 -32.51 -4.01
CA ALA A 22 0.67 -31.69 -5.12
C ALA A 22 1.12 -32.51 -6.35
N ARG A 23 1.72 -33.69 -6.15
CA ARG A 23 2.12 -34.61 -7.22
C ARG A 23 0.91 -35.34 -7.84
N MET A 24 -0.04 -35.81 -7.03
CA MET A 24 -1.26 -36.45 -7.53
C MET A 24 -2.15 -35.48 -8.33
N TYR A 25 -2.08 -34.17 -8.05
CA TYR A 25 -2.75 -33.13 -8.84
C TYR A 25 -2.00 -32.71 -10.11
N SER A 26 -0.72 -33.06 -10.27
CA SER A 26 0.09 -32.74 -11.45
C SER A 26 0.25 -33.89 -12.44
N SER A 27 -0.15 -35.12 -12.07
CA SER A 27 -0.17 -36.28 -12.97
C SER A 27 -1.56 -36.94 -12.97
N GLY A 28 -2.47 -36.43 -13.79
CA GLY A 28 -3.73 -37.08 -14.13
C GLY A 28 -3.92 -37.10 -15.66
N PRO A 29 -4.48 -38.18 -16.24
CA PRO A 29 -4.67 -38.26 -17.69
C PRO A 29 -5.76 -37.28 -18.12
N ASP A 30 -5.61 -36.77 -19.33
CA ASP A 30 -6.49 -35.85 -20.07
C ASP A 30 -7.97 -35.89 -19.62
N ARG A 31 -8.46 -34.80 -19.02
CA ARG A 31 -9.87 -34.64 -18.61
C ARG A 31 -10.45 -33.39 -19.25
N GLY A 32 -11.64 -33.54 -19.83
CA GLY A 32 -12.39 -32.53 -20.59
C GLY A 32 -12.74 -31.24 -19.81
N PRO A 33 -13.55 -30.35 -20.41
CA PRO A 33 -13.60 -28.94 -20.02
C PRO A 33 -14.23 -28.74 -18.64
N GLY A 34 -13.51 -28.02 -17.77
CA GLY A 34 -14.13 -27.21 -16.73
C GLY A 34 -14.14 -27.76 -15.30
N VAL A 35 -12.98 -28.08 -14.73
CA VAL A 35 -12.81 -28.03 -13.25
C VAL A 35 -11.96 -26.80 -12.93
N TYR A 36 -12.55 -25.80 -12.28
CA TYR A 36 -11.82 -24.63 -11.80
C TYR A 36 -10.77 -25.07 -10.77
N ALA A 37 -9.49 -25.00 -11.15
CA ALA A 37 -8.38 -25.18 -10.23
C ALA A 37 -7.99 -23.82 -9.64
N PHE A 38 -8.14 -23.65 -8.33
CA PHE A 38 -7.59 -22.47 -7.64
C PHE A 38 -6.07 -22.47 -7.79
N ARG A 39 -5.52 -21.37 -8.31
CA ARG A 39 -4.08 -21.15 -8.44
C ARG A 39 -3.71 -19.92 -7.64
N ALA A 40 -3.16 -20.13 -6.44
CA ALA A 40 -2.59 -19.05 -5.65
C ALA A 40 -1.39 -18.41 -6.38
N PHE A 41 -1.14 -17.13 -6.11
CA PHE A 41 0.04 -16.40 -6.61
C PHE A 41 0.15 -16.42 -8.15
N ARG A 42 -0.94 -16.05 -8.84
CA ARG A 42 -0.96 -15.85 -10.28
C ARG A 42 -1.48 -14.44 -10.59
N PHE A 43 -0.80 -13.74 -11.49
CA PHE A 43 -1.30 -12.49 -12.03
C PHE A 43 -2.42 -12.72 -13.03
N GLU A 44 -3.51 -11.99 -12.84
CA GLU A 44 -4.62 -11.88 -13.78
C GLU A 44 -4.81 -10.41 -14.13
N ARG A 45 -4.86 -10.12 -15.42
CA ARG A 45 -5.19 -8.77 -15.90
C ARG A 45 -6.70 -8.60 -15.87
N ILE A 46 -7.18 -7.75 -14.99
CA ILE A 46 -8.58 -7.33 -14.96
C ILE A 46 -8.85 -6.46 -16.20
N LYS A 47 -9.87 -6.83 -16.97
CA LYS A 47 -10.36 -6.06 -18.12
C LYS A 47 -11.70 -5.43 -17.73
N PRO A 48 -11.80 -4.09 -17.72
CA PRO A 48 -13.09 -3.44 -17.56
C PRO A 48 -14.06 -3.82 -18.70
N SER A 49 -15.35 -3.67 -18.44
CA SER A 49 -16.40 -3.74 -19.47
C SER A 49 -16.09 -2.76 -20.61
N SER A 50 -16.43 -3.13 -21.84
CA SER A 50 -16.18 -2.30 -23.04
C SER A 50 -16.90 -0.96 -23.01
N THR A 51 -17.97 -0.84 -22.22
CA THR A 51 -18.75 0.39 -22.02
C THR A 51 -18.27 1.23 -20.84
N SER A 52 -17.35 0.69 -20.03
CA SER A 52 -16.84 1.36 -18.84
C SER A 52 -15.96 2.54 -19.22
N ARG A 53 -16.23 3.71 -18.64
CA ARG A 53 -15.18 4.75 -18.53
C ARG A 53 -14.00 4.17 -17.75
N VAL A 54 -12.80 4.71 -17.90
CA VAL A 54 -11.63 4.23 -17.14
C VAL A 54 -10.78 5.40 -16.67
N PRO A 55 -10.22 5.34 -15.45
CA PRO A 55 -9.26 6.34 -14.99
C PRO A 55 -8.05 6.40 -15.91
N PHE A 56 -7.57 7.61 -16.21
CA PHE A 56 -6.31 7.81 -16.92
C PHE A 56 -5.13 7.13 -16.20
N PRO A 57 -4.07 6.73 -16.93
CA PRO A 57 -2.83 6.26 -16.34
C PRO A 57 -2.31 7.26 -15.31
N ARG A 58 -1.89 6.76 -14.15
CA ARG A 58 -1.52 7.59 -13.01
C ARG A 58 -0.46 6.92 -12.15
N SER A 59 0.39 7.73 -11.54
CA SER A 59 1.36 7.28 -10.55
C SER A 59 1.20 8.08 -9.25
N GLY A 60 1.69 7.52 -8.15
CA GLY A 60 1.70 8.18 -6.86
C GLY A 60 0.35 8.36 -6.16
N HIS A 61 -0.74 7.96 -6.81
CA HIS A 61 -2.07 7.71 -6.25
C HIS A 61 -2.06 6.63 -5.15
N ARG A 62 -3.19 6.47 -4.47
CA ARG A 62 -3.43 5.38 -3.51
C ARG A 62 -4.72 4.66 -3.83
N ILE A 63 -4.80 3.40 -3.40
CA ILE A 63 -5.95 2.53 -3.65
C ILE A 63 -6.39 1.83 -2.37
N ALA A 64 -7.65 1.45 -2.32
CA ALA A 64 -8.20 0.59 -1.28
C ALA A 64 -9.17 -0.43 -1.90
N ALA A 65 -9.46 -1.50 -1.17
CA ALA A 65 -10.39 -2.53 -1.61
C ALA A 65 -11.30 -2.94 -0.46
N ASP A 66 -12.59 -3.08 -0.74
CA ASP A 66 -13.53 -3.79 0.09
C ASP A 66 -13.91 -5.13 -0.57
N THR A 67 -15.01 -5.74 -0.13
CA THR A 67 -15.50 -7.03 -0.64
C THR A 67 -16.09 -6.96 -2.05
N ALA A 68 -16.58 -5.79 -2.47
CA ALA A 68 -17.33 -5.60 -3.71
C ALA A 68 -16.63 -4.65 -4.69
N ASN A 69 -15.75 -3.77 -4.18
CA ASN A 69 -15.21 -2.65 -4.90
C ASN A 69 -13.73 -2.41 -4.60
N PHE A 70 -13.11 -1.81 -5.60
CA PHE A 70 -11.78 -1.24 -5.55
C PHE A 70 -11.90 0.27 -5.70
N TYR A 71 -11.11 1.04 -4.97
CA TYR A 71 -11.12 2.49 -4.97
C TYR A 71 -9.76 3.03 -5.40
N SER A 72 -9.72 4.06 -6.24
CA SER A 72 -8.50 4.78 -6.62
C SER A 72 -8.66 6.27 -6.38
N PHE A 73 -7.78 6.82 -5.57
CA PHE A 73 -7.79 8.23 -5.18
C PHE A 73 -6.53 8.95 -5.66
N GLY A 74 -6.71 10.08 -6.31
CA GLY A 74 -5.61 10.98 -6.62
C GLY A 74 -4.70 10.47 -7.72
N GLY A 75 -3.45 10.93 -7.68
CA GLY A 75 -2.38 10.58 -8.58
C GLY A 75 -1.90 11.73 -9.45
N TYR A 76 -0.83 11.44 -10.18
CA TYR A 76 -0.16 12.37 -11.07
C TYR A 76 0.11 11.72 -12.43
N ASN A 77 -0.03 12.52 -13.48
CA ASN A 77 0.45 12.23 -14.83
C ASN A 77 0.84 13.55 -15.54
N PRO A 78 2.10 13.70 -15.99
CA PRO A 78 2.54 14.91 -16.69
C PRO A 78 2.08 14.99 -18.14
N LEU A 79 1.55 13.89 -18.71
CA LEU A 79 1.18 13.84 -20.12
C LEU A 79 -0.14 14.60 -20.36
N PRO A 80 -0.26 15.32 -21.49
CA PRO A 80 -1.50 15.98 -21.88
C PRO A 80 -2.69 15.00 -21.87
N ARG A 81 -3.84 15.46 -21.37
CA ARG A 81 -5.08 14.67 -21.36
C ARG A 81 -5.81 14.86 -22.68
N ASP A 82 -6.13 13.74 -23.32
CA ASP A 82 -7.01 13.69 -24.49
C ASP A 82 -8.46 13.54 -24.00
N TYR A 83 -9.11 14.68 -23.71
CA TYR A 83 -10.46 14.73 -23.14
C TYR A 83 -11.55 14.26 -24.12
N ASP A 84 -11.32 14.44 -25.42
CA ASP A 84 -12.23 14.02 -26.50
C ASP A 84 -12.48 12.51 -26.48
N ARG A 85 -11.53 11.73 -25.96
CA ARG A 85 -11.61 10.26 -25.89
C ARG A 85 -12.46 9.72 -24.74
N HIS A 86 -12.81 10.55 -23.76
CA HIS A 86 -13.41 10.09 -22.50
C HIS A 86 -14.79 10.70 -22.19
N GLY A 87 -15.30 11.63 -23.01
CA GLY A 87 -16.63 12.21 -22.84
C GLY A 87 -16.82 12.87 -21.48
N ASP A 88 -15.75 13.51 -20.97
CA ASP A 88 -15.78 14.35 -19.78
C ASP A 88 -16.12 15.77 -20.24
N ASP A 89 -17.19 16.32 -19.70
CA ASP A 89 -17.57 17.72 -19.92
C ASP A 89 -16.45 18.55 -19.27
N GLY A 90 -15.56 19.13 -20.09
CA GLY A 90 -14.32 19.77 -19.66
C GLY A 90 -14.49 21.05 -18.82
N GLU A 91 -15.62 21.20 -18.11
CA GLU A 91 -15.95 22.38 -17.31
C GLU A 91 -15.05 22.53 -16.06
N ASP A 92 -14.55 21.44 -15.48
CA ASP A 92 -13.78 21.51 -14.22
C ASP A 92 -12.33 22.02 -14.36
N ALA A 93 -11.75 22.03 -15.55
CA ALA A 93 -10.30 22.23 -15.74
C ALA A 93 -9.89 23.57 -16.38
N ALA A 94 -10.83 24.34 -16.94
CA ALA A 94 -10.49 25.35 -17.95
C ALA A 94 -10.37 26.81 -17.48
N GLU A 95 -10.72 27.18 -16.24
CA GLU A 95 -10.82 28.62 -15.86
C GLU A 95 -10.10 29.02 -14.56
N ARG A 96 -8.93 28.46 -14.27
CA ARG A 96 -8.05 29.01 -13.20
C ARG A 96 -6.70 29.41 -13.78
N GLU A 97 -6.23 30.62 -13.48
CA GLU A 97 -4.92 31.17 -13.91
C GLU A 97 -3.72 30.24 -13.58
N ASP A 98 -3.92 29.29 -12.65
CA ASP A 98 -2.97 28.25 -12.21
C ASP A 98 -3.03 26.94 -13.04
N GLY A 99 -3.79 26.93 -14.14
CA GLY A 99 -4.31 25.72 -14.82
C GLY A 99 -3.28 24.70 -15.30
N TYR A 100 -2.02 25.09 -15.56
CA TYR A 100 -0.99 24.16 -16.01
C TYR A 100 -0.59 23.13 -14.95
N TRP A 101 -0.60 23.50 -13.66
CA TRP A 101 -0.18 22.62 -12.57
C TRP A 101 -1.30 21.65 -12.17
N ILE A 102 -2.55 22.12 -12.23
CA ILE A 102 -3.74 21.34 -11.87
C ILE A 102 -4.02 20.23 -12.88
N GLN A 103 -3.70 20.41 -14.16
CA GLN A 103 -3.92 19.38 -15.19
C GLN A 103 -3.16 18.07 -14.94
N THR A 104 -2.05 18.11 -14.19
CA THR A 104 -1.20 16.94 -13.96
C THR A 104 -1.62 16.11 -12.76
N LEU A 105 -2.43 16.64 -11.83
CA LEU A 105 -2.95 15.91 -10.68
C LEU A 105 -4.40 15.49 -10.91
N PHE A 106 -4.79 14.32 -10.41
CA PHE A 106 -6.15 13.81 -10.57
C PHE A 106 -7.00 14.13 -9.33
N GLN A 107 -7.85 15.17 -9.40
CA GLN A 107 -8.88 15.46 -8.39
C GLN A 107 -10.07 14.51 -8.53
N GLU A 108 -9.80 13.22 -8.37
CA GLU A 108 -10.74 12.17 -8.73
C GLU A 108 -10.69 11.04 -7.72
N LEU A 109 -11.88 10.59 -7.30
CA LEU A 109 -12.10 9.30 -6.68
C LEU A 109 -12.83 8.41 -7.69
N TRP A 110 -12.27 7.23 -7.91
CA TRP A 110 -12.84 6.21 -8.77
C TRP A 110 -13.18 4.97 -7.97
N LYS A 111 -14.28 4.32 -8.35
CA LYS A 111 -14.73 3.02 -7.85
C LYS A 111 -14.80 2.03 -8.99
N PHE A 112 -14.16 0.88 -8.86
CA PHE A 112 -14.32 -0.25 -9.75
C PHE A 112 -15.13 -1.34 -9.04
N ASN A 113 -16.25 -1.73 -9.60
CA ASN A 113 -17.06 -2.82 -9.07
C ASN A 113 -16.61 -4.16 -9.66
N TYR A 114 -16.31 -5.15 -8.80
CA TYR A 114 -15.77 -6.43 -9.27
C TYR A 114 -16.78 -7.26 -10.06
N ALA A 115 -18.07 -7.15 -9.76
CA ALA A 115 -19.11 -7.98 -10.37
C ALA A 115 -19.51 -7.46 -11.76
N SER A 116 -19.71 -6.15 -11.91
CA SER A 116 -20.00 -5.55 -13.22
C SER A 116 -18.76 -5.34 -14.07
N ALA A 117 -17.56 -5.36 -13.46
CA ALA A 117 -16.31 -4.97 -14.10
C ALA A 117 -16.35 -3.53 -14.65
N GLU A 118 -17.06 -2.62 -13.98
CA GLU A 118 -17.21 -1.23 -14.40
C GLU A 118 -16.55 -0.28 -13.41
N TRP A 119 -15.94 0.77 -13.95
CA TRP A 119 -15.50 1.93 -13.20
C TRP A 119 -16.58 3.01 -13.19
N THR A 120 -16.68 3.68 -12.05
CA THR A 120 -17.51 4.86 -11.85
C THR A 120 -16.68 5.92 -11.15
N ARG A 121 -16.67 7.13 -11.69
CA ARG A 121 -16.08 8.31 -11.05
C ARG A 121 -17.12 8.93 -10.12
N TYR A 122 -16.70 9.35 -8.93
CA TYR A 122 -17.56 10.13 -8.04
C TYR A 122 -17.66 11.59 -8.53
N SER A 123 -18.82 12.20 -8.35
CA SER A 123 -19.07 13.61 -8.65
C SER A 123 -18.74 14.48 -7.43
N ASN A 124 -17.46 14.52 -7.04
CA ASN A 124 -17.00 15.16 -5.81
C ASN A 124 -15.79 16.09 -5.98
N GLY A 125 -15.53 16.54 -7.22
CA GLY A 125 -14.39 17.40 -7.57
C GLY A 125 -14.24 18.62 -6.66
N ASP A 126 -15.36 19.30 -6.36
CA ASP A 126 -15.37 20.52 -5.53
C ASP A 126 -14.92 20.32 -4.08
N THR A 127 -14.97 19.08 -3.58
CA THR A 127 -14.60 18.75 -2.19
C THR A 127 -13.21 18.13 -2.07
N MET A 128 -12.54 17.90 -3.19
CA MET A 128 -11.24 17.22 -3.23
C MET A 128 -10.12 18.06 -2.61
N PRO A 129 -9.19 17.46 -1.87
CA PRO A 129 -7.95 18.14 -1.50
C PRO A 129 -7.07 18.39 -2.72
N MET A 130 -6.09 19.28 -2.57
CA MET A 130 -5.15 19.60 -3.65
C MET A 130 -3.91 18.69 -3.64
N GLU A 131 -3.59 18.07 -2.51
CA GLU A 131 -2.39 17.26 -2.27
C GLU A 131 -2.57 15.79 -2.68
N LEU A 132 -2.76 15.59 -3.98
CA LEU A 132 -3.30 14.35 -4.55
C LEU A 132 -2.24 13.29 -4.88
N ALA A 133 -0.95 13.61 -4.73
CA ALA A 133 0.14 12.68 -4.96
C ALA A 133 0.83 12.33 -3.65
N SER A 134 1.21 11.06 -3.48
CA SER A 134 1.96 10.58 -2.32
C SER A 134 1.29 10.80 -0.96
N ASN A 135 -0.04 10.96 -0.93
CA ASN A 135 -0.80 10.81 0.30
C ASN A 135 -0.72 9.38 0.83
N ALA A 136 -1.15 9.22 2.08
CA ALA A 136 -1.41 7.92 2.67
C ALA A 136 -2.93 7.70 2.74
N LEU A 137 -3.38 6.46 2.53
CA LEU A 137 -4.79 6.15 2.39
C LEU A 137 -5.11 4.84 3.11
N LEU A 138 -6.22 4.82 3.83
CA LEU A 138 -6.72 3.65 4.54
C LEU A 138 -8.25 3.58 4.38
N LEU A 139 -8.79 2.38 4.17
CA LEU A 139 -10.23 2.14 4.18
C LEU A 139 -10.56 1.34 5.45
N HIS A 140 -11.35 1.93 6.33
CA HIS A 140 -11.89 1.23 7.49
C HIS A 140 -13.41 1.14 7.37
N LYS A 141 -13.92 -0.08 7.24
CA LYS A 141 -15.34 -0.35 6.93
C LYS A 141 -15.71 0.35 5.62
N ASN A 142 -16.52 1.40 5.68
CA ASN A 142 -16.96 2.21 4.54
C ASN A 142 -16.41 3.64 4.57
N ILE A 143 -15.44 3.94 5.45
CA ILE A 143 -14.82 5.26 5.56
C ILE A 143 -13.43 5.19 4.95
N LEU A 144 -13.26 5.83 3.80
CA LEU A 144 -11.97 6.10 3.19
C LEU A 144 -11.34 7.29 3.91
N MET A 145 -10.11 7.12 4.39
CA MET A 145 -9.32 8.14 5.06
C MET A 145 -8.10 8.46 4.20
N VAL A 146 -7.90 9.74 3.89
CA VAL A 146 -6.75 10.23 3.12
C VAL A 146 -6.00 11.25 3.95
N TYR A 147 -4.70 11.03 4.13
CA TYR A 147 -3.86 11.88 4.97
C TYR A 147 -2.63 12.39 4.22
N GLY A 148 -2.36 13.68 4.39
CA GLY A 148 -1.18 14.36 3.86
C GLY A 148 -1.08 14.30 2.35
N GLY A 149 0.15 14.22 1.84
CA GLY A 149 0.43 14.22 0.40
C GLY A 149 1.00 15.55 -0.07
N THR A 150 1.23 15.66 -1.37
CA THR A 150 1.81 16.84 -2.01
C THR A 150 1.03 17.24 -3.26
N GLY A 151 0.96 18.55 -3.49
CA GLY A 151 0.60 19.15 -4.77
C GLY A 151 1.79 19.15 -5.74
N THR A 152 1.63 19.85 -6.86
CA THR A 152 2.68 20.07 -7.88
C THR A 152 3.04 21.55 -7.97
N PRO A 153 4.33 21.94 -8.02
CA PRO A 153 5.53 21.09 -7.92
C PRO A 153 5.66 20.33 -6.58
N PHE A 154 6.22 19.12 -6.62
CA PHE A 154 6.29 18.22 -5.45
C PHE A 154 7.14 18.81 -4.32
N GLY A 155 6.64 18.71 -3.08
CA GLY A 155 7.30 19.23 -1.88
C GLY A 155 7.19 20.74 -1.70
N PHE A 156 6.58 21.47 -2.64
CA PHE A 156 6.29 22.88 -2.48
C PHE A 156 5.05 23.11 -1.62
N ARG A 157 4.00 22.32 -1.88
CA ARG A 157 2.77 22.29 -1.08
C ARG A 157 2.56 20.87 -0.59
N SER A 158 2.78 20.65 0.70
CA SER A 158 2.48 19.40 1.39
C SER A 158 1.36 19.62 2.40
N SER A 159 0.66 18.56 2.78
CA SER A 159 -0.46 18.62 3.73
C SER A 159 -0.19 17.76 4.97
N ASN A 160 -0.80 18.14 6.09
CA ASN A 160 -0.95 17.32 7.30
C ASN A 160 -2.44 17.16 7.68
N GLN A 161 -3.33 17.39 6.72
CA GLN A 161 -4.77 17.29 6.91
C GLN A 161 -5.28 15.87 6.65
N LEU A 162 -6.33 15.51 7.38
CA LEU A 162 -7.09 14.28 7.20
C LEU A 162 -8.39 14.59 6.49
N TYR A 163 -8.65 13.90 5.38
CA TYR A 163 -9.93 13.91 4.70
C TYR A 163 -10.60 12.54 4.84
N THR A 164 -11.93 12.54 4.93
CA THR A 164 -12.75 11.33 4.98
C THR A 164 -13.80 11.30 3.89
N CYS A 165 -14.11 10.12 3.38
CA CYS A 165 -15.18 9.90 2.43
C CYS A 165 -15.94 8.63 2.78
N ARG A 166 -17.27 8.72 2.83
CA ARG A 166 -18.13 7.53 2.93
C ARG A 166 -18.33 6.96 1.55
N VAL A 167 -17.66 5.87 1.24
CA VAL A 167 -17.61 5.31 -0.13
C VAL A 167 -18.91 4.65 -0.60
N ASN A 168 -19.89 4.48 0.29
CA ASN A 168 -21.21 3.99 -0.07
C ASN A 168 -22.19 5.11 -0.44
N ASP A 169 -21.85 6.36 -0.11
CA ASP A 169 -22.67 7.52 -0.45
C ASP A 169 -22.46 7.84 -1.94
N ARG A 170 -23.54 8.10 -2.67
CA ARG A 170 -23.49 8.30 -4.13
C ARG A 170 -22.57 9.46 -4.54
N GLU A 171 -22.60 10.53 -3.77
CA GLU A 171 -21.76 11.72 -4.00
C GLU A 171 -20.33 11.50 -3.54
N GLY A 172 -20.11 10.68 -2.50
CA GLY A 172 -18.77 10.35 -1.99
C GLY A 172 -17.95 11.58 -1.62
N LEU A 173 -18.58 12.59 -1.00
CA LEU A 173 -17.91 13.86 -0.65
C LEU A 173 -16.65 13.62 0.19
N MET A 174 -15.60 14.35 -0.12
CA MET A 174 -14.36 14.38 0.66
C MET A 174 -14.49 15.47 1.73
N VAL A 175 -14.53 15.09 2.99
CA VAL A 175 -14.74 16.01 4.11
C VAL A 175 -13.47 16.12 4.92
N GLU A 176 -12.93 17.34 5.04
CA GLU A 176 -11.82 17.64 5.93
C GLU A 176 -12.23 17.41 7.39
N VAL A 177 -11.40 16.69 8.12
CA VAL A 177 -11.62 16.42 9.54
C VAL A 177 -10.93 17.50 10.35
N ASN A 178 -11.73 18.29 11.07
CA ASN A 178 -11.20 19.24 12.05
C ASN A 178 -10.50 18.48 13.17
N THR A 179 -9.20 18.71 13.31
CA THR A 179 -8.37 18.09 14.34
C THR A 179 -7.64 19.16 15.15
N THR A 180 -7.18 18.79 16.34
CA THR A 180 -6.47 19.68 17.27
C THR A 180 -5.21 18.98 17.79
N GLY A 181 -4.41 19.65 18.63
CA GLY A 181 -3.27 19.03 19.31
C GLY A 181 -1.94 19.22 18.58
N GLN A 182 -1.05 18.26 18.72
CA GLN A 182 0.32 18.33 18.19
C GLN A 182 0.38 17.73 16.78
N HIS A 183 0.00 18.54 15.79
CA HIS A 183 0.00 18.11 14.40
C HIS A 183 1.42 17.75 13.91
N PRO A 184 1.56 16.67 13.12
CA PRO A 184 2.78 16.44 12.35
C PRO A 184 3.03 17.60 11.39
N LEU A 185 4.27 17.73 10.92
CA LEU A 185 4.57 18.61 9.79
C LEU A 185 3.75 18.20 8.56
N PRO A 186 3.45 19.15 7.64
CA PRO A 186 2.91 18.81 6.33
C PRO A 186 3.92 17.99 5.53
N LEU A 187 3.56 16.75 5.21
CA LEU A 187 4.47 15.75 4.66
C LEU A 187 3.79 14.93 3.56
N TYR A 188 4.60 14.24 2.78
CA TYR A 188 4.14 13.24 1.83
C TYR A 188 5.00 11.98 1.86
N GLY A 189 4.46 10.89 1.33
CA GLY A 189 5.11 9.58 1.31
C GLY A 189 5.16 8.88 2.67
N GLN A 190 4.26 9.27 3.58
CA GLN A 190 3.99 8.60 4.86
C GLN A 190 3.32 7.24 4.67
N ALA A 191 3.38 6.43 5.71
CA ALA A 191 2.50 5.28 5.92
C ALA A 191 1.45 5.57 6.99
N LEU A 192 0.33 4.85 6.94
CA LEU A 192 -0.76 4.90 7.93
C LEU A 192 -1.03 3.53 8.53
N ILE A 193 -1.34 3.51 9.82
CA ILE A 193 -1.88 2.34 10.52
C ILE A 193 -3.07 2.78 11.37
N PHE A 194 -4.15 2.01 11.36
CA PHE A 194 -5.27 2.17 12.30
C PHE A 194 -5.16 1.08 13.39
N TYR A 195 -5.11 1.49 14.66
CA TYR A 195 -5.05 0.58 15.79
C TYR A 195 -5.61 1.23 17.07
N ASN A 196 -6.49 0.51 17.78
CA ASN A 196 -7.09 0.95 19.06
C ASN A 196 -7.65 2.38 19.04
N ASP A 197 -8.45 2.71 18.03
CA ASP A 197 -9.05 4.05 17.81
C ASP A 197 -8.03 5.17 17.55
N PHE A 198 -6.78 4.83 17.27
CA PHE A 198 -5.76 5.76 16.83
C PHE A 198 -5.39 5.54 15.37
N LEU A 199 -5.22 6.64 14.65
CA LEU A 199 -4.61 6.65 13.32
C LEU A 199 -3.15 7.10 13.46
N TYR A 200 -2.21 6.18 13.28
CA TYR A 200 -0.77 6.42 13.33
C TYR A 200 -0.25 6.87 11.97
N THR A 201 0.63 7.87 11.97
CA THR A 201 1.41 8.31 10.81
C THR A 201 2.88 7.98 11.05
N ILE A 202 3.56 7.48 10.01
CA ILE A 202 4.96 7.06 10.11
C ILE A 202 5.76 7.70 8.97
N GLY A 203 6.80 8.44 9.36
CA GLY A 203 7.81 9.02 8.47
C GLY A 203 7.29 9.99 7.42
N GLY A 204 7.93 10.01 6.26
CA GLY A 204 7.61 10.93 5.16
C GLY A 204 8.68 12.00 4.94
N THR A 205 8.35 12.96 4.08
CA THR A 205 9.26 14.05 3.71
C THR A 205 8.51 15.35 3.46
N THR A 206 9.17 16.46 3.74
CA THR A 206 8.73 17.81 3.33
C THR A 206 9.12 18.12 1.88
N GLY A 207 9.94 17.26 1.26
CA GLY A 207 10.65 17.52 0.00
C GLY A 207 12.11 17.96 0.19
N GLN A 208 12.44 18.50 1.37
CA GLN A 208 13.81 18.92 1.72
C GLN A 208 14.39 18.04 2.83
N ALA A 209 13.59 17.71 3.84
CA ALA A 209 13.97 16.83 4.94
C ALA A 209 13.15 15.54 4.92
N TYR A 210 13.75 14.47 5.43
CA TYR A 210 13.09 13.18 5.60
C TYR A 210 12.99 12.88 7.09
N THR A 211 11.87 12.29 7.50
CA THR A 211 11.64 11.89 8.89
C THR A 211 11.19 10.44 8.96
N CYS A 212 11.34 9.84 10.14
CA CYS A 212 10.69 8.59 10.52
C CYS A 212 9.90 8.76 11.83
N ASP A 213 9.49 10.00 12.13
CA ASP A 213 8.66 10.34 13.30
C ASP A 213 7.35 9.57 13.28
N ILE A 214 6.82 9.34 14.47
CA ILE A 214 5.52 8.71 14.69
C ILE A 214 4.63 9.69 15.43
N HIS A 215 3.47 9.94 14.86
CA HIS A 215 2.39 10.66 15.50
C HIS A 215 1.13 9.80 15.45
N ARG A 216 0.15 10.12 16.28
CA ARG A 216 -1.16 9.48 16.21
C ARG A 216 -2.29 10.46 16.43
N LEU A 217 -3.39 10.25 15.72
CA LEU A 217 -4.65 10.95 15.94
C LEU A 217 -5.56 10.06 16.75
N ASN A 218 -6.00 10.52 17.91
CA ASN A 218 -7.11 9.90 18.62
C ASN A 218 -8.42 10.17 17.87
N LEU A 219 -9.04 9.15 17.28
CA LEU A 219 -10.24 9.32 16.46
C LEU A 219 -11.51 9.57 17.26
N LYS A 220 -11.46 9.51 18.60
CA LYS A 220 -12.59 9.89 19.47
C LYS A 220 -12.54 11.36 19.85
N SER A 221 -11.36 11.87 20.21
CA SER A 221 -11.17 13.27 20.61
C SER A 221 -10.76 14.18 19.45
N MET A 222 -10.38 13.61 18.30
CA MET A 222 -9.77 14.31 17.17
C MET A 222 -8.55 15.14 17.57
N ASN A 223 -7.73 14.59 18.48
CA ASN A 223 -6.51 15.22 18.98
C ASN A 223 -5.27 14.45 18.53
N TRP A 224 -4.32 15.16 17.91
CA TRP A 224 -3.01 14.65 17.53
C TRP A 224 -2.05 14.65 18.70
N GLU A 225 -1.30 13.57 18.82
CA GLU A 225 -0.27 13.34 19.83
C GLU A 225 1.05 12.99 19.14
N ILE A 226 2.15 13.55 19.65
CA ILE A 226 3.50 13.08 19.31
C ILE A 226 3.73 11.75 20.04
N VAL A 227 4.03 10.71 19.29
CA VAL A 227 4.37 9.38 19.84
C VAL A 227 5.88 9.25 19.97
N TYR A 228 6.61 9.63 18.92
CA TYR A 228 8.08 9.57 18.90
C TYR A 228 8.66 10.53 17.85
N ILE A 229 9.69 11.29 18.23
CA ILE A 229 10.46 12.15 17.32
C ILE A 229 11.86 11.55 17.14
N CYS A 230 12.21 11.20 15.90
CA CYS A 230 13.53 10.74 15.53
C CYS A 230 14.48 11.96 15.43
N ASN A 231 15.38 12.09 16.39
CA ASN A 231 16.38 13.16 16.44
C ASN A 231 17.81 12.65 16.12
N GLY A 232 17.95 11.36 15.82
CA GLY A 232 19.21 10.69 15.51
C GLY A 232 20.03 10.27 16.73
N HIS A 233 19.50 10.40 17.94
CA HIS A 233 20.22 10.06 19.17
C HIS A 233 19.92 8.64 19.68
N GLY A 234 18.77 8.06 19.34
CA GLY A 234 18.44 6.68 19.71
C GLY A 234 19.24 5.64 18.92
N GLU A 235 19.76 4.62 19.62
CA GLU A 235 20.63 3.57 19.05
C GLU A 235 19.99 2.85 17.85
N TYR A 236 18.68 2.66 17.87
CA TYR A 236 17.92 1.95 16.84
C TYR A 236 17.01 2.86 16.02
N GLU A 237 17.16 4.19 16.14
CA GLU A 237 16.37 5.12 15.35
C GLU A 237 16.60 4.93 13.85
N PRO A 238 15.53 4.78 13.06
CA PRO A 238 15.66 4.73 11.62
C PRO A 238 16.02 6.11 11.05
N LYS A 239 16.89 6.11 10.03
CA LYS A 239 17.03 7.26 9.13
C LYS A 239 15.65 7.64 8.57
N GLY A 240 15.41 8.95 8.44
CA GLY A 240 14.22 9.49 7.82
C GLY A 240 14.02 8.99 6.39
N ARG A 241 12.76 8.75 6.01
CA ARG A 241 12.44 8.08 4.74
C ARG A 241 11.03 8.36 4.26
N TYR A 242 10.83 8.32 2.95
CA TYR A 242 9.52 8.40 2.31
C TYR A 242 9.29 7.17 1.41
N ARG A 243 8.01 6.93 1.07
CA ARG A 243 7.59 5.82 0.20
C ARG A 243 8.16 4.46 0.64
N HIS A 244 8.26 4.32 1.96
CA HIS A 244 8.29 3.05 2.66
C HIS A 244 6.86 2.54 2.78
N GLU A 245 6.72 1.27 3.11
CA GLU A 245 5.46 0.68 3.52
C GLU A 245 5.64 0.08 4.93
N VAL A 246 4.54 -0.35 5.55
CA VAL A 246 4.58 -0.85 6.94
C VAL A 246 3.85 -2.18 7.09
N GLY A 247 4.34 -3.00 8.02
CA GLY A 247 3.64 -4.16 8.58
C GLY A 247 3.35 -3.94 10.06
N PHE A 248 2.30 -4.58 10.59
CA PHE A 248 1.90 -4.45 11.98
C PHE A 248 1.41 -5.79 12.53
N ASP A 249 2.00 -6.25 13.64
CA ASP A 249 1.63 -7.52 14.28
C ASP A 249 0.67 -7.37 15.47
N GLY A 250 0.20 -6.15 15.76
CA GLY A 250 -0.59 -5.82 16.95
C GLY A 250 0.20 -5.10 18.04
N ARG A 251 1.54 -5.14 18.00
CA ARG A 251 2.42 -4.44 18.94
C ARG A 251 3.53 -3.66 18.26
N ASN A 252 4.14 -4.21 17.22
CA ASN A 252 5.28 -3.64 16.53
C ASN A 252 4.89 -3.14 15.14
N ILE A 253 5.22 -1.89 14.84
CA ILE A 253 5.18 -1.33 13.49
C ILE A 253 6.53 -1.60 12.82
N TYR A 254 6.52 -2.42 11.77
CA TYR A 254 7.70 -2.75 10.98
C TYR A 254 7.80 -1.84 9.76
N VAL A 255 8.89 -1.10 9.63
CA VAL A 255 9.11 -0.20 8.49
C VAL A 255 9.86 -0.94 7.38
N LEU A 256 9.24 -1.03 6.21
CA LEU A 256 9.70 -1.86 5.09
C LEU A 256 10.23 -0.96 3.96
N GLY A 257 11.55 -1.03 3.74
CA GLY A 257 12.24 -0.29 2.69
C GLY A 257 12.06 1.24 2.80
N GLY A 258 11.68 1.84 1.68
CA GLY A 258 11.65 3.30 1.49
C GLY A 258 13.04 3.85 1.22
N GLY A 259 13.14 5.18 1.19
CA GLY A 259 14.40 5.81 0.88
C GLY A 259 14.42 7.30 1.09
N THR A 260 15.49 7.92 0.66
CA THR A 260 15.60 9.36 0.37
C THR A 260 15.60 9.55 -1.13
N VAL A 261 15.98 10.71 -1.66
CA VAL A 261 16.22 10.88 -3.10
C VAL A 261 17.43 10.05 -3.58
N THR A 262 18.46 9.90 -2.76
CA THR A 262 19.75 9.26 -3.11
C THR A 262 19.90 7.81 -2.62
N GLU A 263 19.17 7.41 -1.58
CA GLU A 263 19.33 6.10 -0.93
C GLU A 263 18.00 5.32 -0.97
N ALA A 264 18.08 4.00 -1.14
CA ALA A 264 16.98 3.07 -0.90
C ALA A 264 17.41 2.08 0.20
N PHE A 265 16.51 1.78 1.14
CA PHE A 265 16.83 0.99 2.33
C PHE A 265 16.56 -0.51 2.15
N ASP A 266 17.39 -1.34 2.80
CA ASP A 266 17.35 -2.80 2.72
C ASP A 266 16.28 -3.44 3.62
N PHE A 267 16.16 -4.77 3.50
CA PHE A 267 15.18 -5.59 4.24
C PHE A 267 15.81 -6.62 5.18
N LYS A 268 17.14 -6.58 5.37
CA LYS A 268 17.86 -7.52 6.25
C LYS A 268 17.67 -7.16 7.71
N TYR A 269 17.72 -5.86 8.02
CA TYR A 269 17.41 -5.32 9.34
C TYR A 269 16.36 -4.23 9.18
N ILE A 270 15.14 -4.51 9.62
CA ILE A 270 14.01 -3.58 9.50
C ILE A 270 13.79 -2.86 10.84
N PRO A 271 13.50 -1.54 10.83
CA PRO A 271 13.06 -0.83 12.02
C PRO A 271 11.73 -1.41 12.52
N ALA A 272 11.63 -1.64 13.83
CA ALA A 272 10.42 -2.10 14.50
C ALA A 272 10.11 -1.16 15.67
N PHE A 273 8.98 -0.46 15.61
CA PHE A 273 8.53 0.41 16.70
C PHE A 273 7.52 -0.31 17.57
N ASP A 274 7.84 -0.49 18.85
CA ASP A 274 6.93 -1.06 19.83
C ASP A 274 5.95 0.02 20.31
N VAL A 275 4.65 -0.14 20.00
CA VAL A 275 3.62 0.88 20.29
C VAL A 275 3.21 0.92 21.77
N GLU A 276 3.63 -0.07 22.57
CA GLU A 276 3.39 -0.08 24.02
C GLU A 276 4.57 0.55 24.76
N ASP A 277 5.78 0.12 24.43
CA ASP A 277 7.01 0.61 25.08
C ASP A 277 7.47 1.97 24.50
N LEU A 278 6.95 2.36 23.34
CA LEU A 278 7.32 3.57 22.59
C LEU A 278 8.80 3.66 22.22
N ILE A 279 9.40 2.52 21.88
CA ILE A 279 10.82 2.43 21.50
C ILE A 279 11.02 1.79 20.13
N TRP A 280 12.05 2.27 19.43
CA TRP A 280 12.57 1.59 18.26
C TRP A 280 13.46 0.41 18.64
N ARG A 281 13.30 -0.68 17.90
CA ARG A 281 14.13 -1.88 17.93
C ARG A 281 14.60 -2.18 16.51
N ARG A 282 15.70 -2.92 16.41
CA ARG A 282 16.19 -3.44 15.12
C ARG A 282 15.79 -4.89 14.96
N GLN A 283 14.86 -5.18 14.05
CA GLN A 283 14.41 -6.52 13.76
C GLN A 283 15.24 -7.15 12.64
N LYS A 284 15.94 -8.26 12.94
CA LYS A 284 16.64 -9.05 11.93
C LYS A 284 15.64 -9.95 11.18
N THR A 285 15.73 -9.98 9.86
CA THR A 285 14.92 -10.87 9.03
C THR A 285 15.73 -12.07 8.53
N VAL A 286 15.00 -13.13 8.16
CA VAL A 286 15.56 -14.35 7.58
C VAL A 286 15.38 -14.29 6.07
N LYS A 287 16.47 -14.49 5.34
CA LYS A 287 16.49 -14.47 3.87
C LYS A 287 15.75 -15.66 3.28
N ASP A 288 15.19 -15.48 2.09
CA ASP A 288 14.79 -16.59 1.22
C ASP A 288 16.02 -17.47 0.90
N SER A 289 15.83 -18.79 0.88
CA SER A 289 16.92 -19.74 0.69
C SER A 289 17.59 -19.65 -0.68
N ASN A 290 16.83 -19.27 -1.71
CA ASN A 290 17.28 -19.24 -3.10
C ASN A 290 17.61 -17.82 -3.57
N LYS A 291 16.83 -16.83 -3.13
CA LYS A 291 16.91 -15.45 -3.64
C LYS A 291 17.56 -14.46 -2.68
N GLY A 292 17.82 -14.86 -1.44
CA GLY A 292 18.34 -13.94 -0.44
C GLY A 292 17.25 -12.99 0.09
N TYR A 293 17.58 -11.71 0.21
CA TYR A 293 16.64 -10.68 0.65
C TYR A 293 16.04 -9.94 -0.56
N PRO A 294 14.84 -9.35 -0.43
CA PRO A 294 14.42 -8.32 -1.37
C PRO A 294 15.52 -7.25 -1.50
N GLN A 295 15.84 -6.86 -2.73
CA GLN A 295 16.78 -5.77 -2.97
C GLN A 295 16.24 -4.46 -2.34
N PRO A 296 17.14 -3.57 -1.85
CA PRO A 296 16.74 -2.27 -1.31
C PRO A 296 15.82 -1.53 -2.27
N ARG A 297 14.72 -0.94 -1.78
CA ARG A 297 13.75 -0.31 -2.68
C ARG A 297 12.87 0.73 -1.99
N ARG A 298 12.42 1.71 -2.78
CA ARG A 298 11.36 2.66 -2.44
C ARG A 298 10.24 2.62 -3.48
N CYS A 299 9.11 3.23 -3.16
CA CYS A 299 7.95 3.34 -4.06
C CYS A 299 7.43 1.98 -4.56
N HIS A 300 7.61 0.94 -3.75
CA HIS A 300 7.01 -0.37 -3.93
C HIS A 300 5.58 -0.35 -3.36
N GLY A 301 4.75 -1.29 -3.79
CA GLY A 301 3.50 -1.57 -3.11
C GLY A 301 3.71 -2.56 -1.98
N ALA A 302 2.96 -2.43 -0.90
CA ALA A 302 2.81 -3.49 0.08
C ALA A 302 1.38 -3.63 0.57
N VAL A 303 1.03 -4.85 0.99
CA VAL A 303 -0.26 -5.14 1.64
C VAL A 303 -0.05 -6.13 2.76
N GLN A 304 -0.76 -5.94 3.87
CA GLN A 304 -0.81 -6.91 4.94
C GLN A 304 -2.05 -7.79 4.81
N VAL A 305 -1.85 -9.10 4.92
CA VAL A 305 -2.92 -10.10 5.00
C VAL A 305 -2.88 -10.72 6.38
N ASN A 306 -3.96 -10.58 7.12
CA ASN A 306 -4.13 -11.30 8.37
C ASN A 306 -4.48 -12.76 8.03
N VAL A 307 -3.79 -13.70 8.66
CA VAL A 307 -4.09 -15.12 8.52
C VAL A 307 -5.06 -15.44 9.65
N ASP A 308 -6.23 -16.02 9.31
CA ASP A 308 -7.34 -16.27 10.24
C ASP A 308 -6.92 -16.86 11.60
N ASP A 309 -7.78 -16.63 12.61
CA ASP A 309 -7.70 -16.85 14.07
C ASP A 309 -7.13 -18.19 14.60
N ASN A 310 -6.66 -19.09 13.73
CA ASN A 310 -5.92 -20.31 14.08
C ASN A 310 -4.44 -20.04 14.46
N GLY A 311 -4.14 -18.87 15.05
CA GLY A 311 -2.80 -18.51 15.54
C GLY A 311 -1.77 -18.18 14.45
N GLY A 312 -2.22 -17.85 13.24
CA GLY A 312 -1.36 -17.34 12.18
C GLY A 312 -0.96 -15.90 12.45
N ALA A 313 0.30 -15.54 12.22
CA ALA A 313 0.72 -14.14 12.27
C ALA A 313 0.45 -13.45 10.92
N PRO A 314 0.27 -12.12 10.92
CA PRO A 314 0.08 -11.39 9.69
C PRO A 314 1.25 -11.59 8.71
N GLN A 315 0.93 -11.59 7.44
CA GLN A 315 1.90 -11.70 6.34
C GLN A 315 1.89 -10.41 5.53
N VAL A 316 3.06 -9.86 5.26
CA VAL A 316 3.19 -8.64 4.45
C VAL A 316 3.75 -9.01 3.10
N PHE A 317 3.05 -8.62 2.04
CA PHE A 317 3.48 -8.80 0.67
C PHE A 317 4.08 -7.51 0.14
N VAL A 318 5.26 -7.57 -0.48
CA VAL A 318 5.99 -6.44 -1.06
C VAL A 318 6.17 -6.70 -2.55
N ILE A 319 5.83 -5.72 -3.39
CA ILE A 319 5.87 -5.89 -4.84
C ILE A 319 6.40 -4.66 -5.58
N GLY A 320 7.25 -4.92 -6.56
CA GLY A 320 7.84 -3.89 -7.43
C GLY A 320 8.70 -2.86 -6.68
N GLY A 321 8.69 -1.62 -7.13
CA GLY A 321 9.50 -0.52 -6.60
C GLY A 321 10.82 -0.33 -7.34
N HIS A 322 11.70 0.51 -6.82
CA HIS A 322 13.01 0.78 -7.44
C HIS A 322 14.09 1.16 -6.41
N ASP A 323 15.36 0.95 -6.77
CA ASP A 323 16.53 1.32 -5.95
C ASP A 323 17.23 2.61 -6.45
N GLY A 324 16.73 3.20 -7.54
CA GLY A 324 17.33 4.34 -8.24
C GLY A 324 18.01 3.97 -9.56
N VAL A 325 18.37 2.69 -9.74
CA VAL A 325 19.00 2.14 -10.94
C VAL A 325 18.07 1.12 -11.62
N ASN A 326 17.61 0.14 -10.84
CA ASN A 326 16.74 -0.96 -11.23
C ASN A 326 15.30 -0.68 -10.84
N ILE A 327 14.37 -1.09 -11.70
CA ILE A 327 12.94 -1.17 -11.38
C ILE A 327 12.61 -2.65 -11.24
N PHE A 328 11.85 -2.99 -10.20
CA PHE A 328 11.54 -4.36 -9.85
C PHE A 328 10.11 -4.75 -10.24
N ASP A 329 9.90 -6.05 -10.48
CA ASP A 329 8.64 -6.71 -10.80
C ASP A 329 8.36 -7.92 -9.87
N ASP A 330 9.25 -8.19 -8.92
CA ASP A 330 9.22 -9.34 -8.04
C ASP A 330 8.18 -9.18 -6.92
N LEU A 331 7.60 -10.31 -6.50
CA LEU A 331 6.72 -10.41 -5.34
C LEU A 331 7.43 -11.15 -4.21
N TRP A 332 7.44 -10.51 -3.04
CA TRP A 332 7.97 -11.06 -1.80
C TRP A 332 6.90 -11.14 -0.73
N ARG A 333 7.04 -12.08 0.19
CA ARG A 333 6.25 -12.14 1.43
C ARG A 333 7.18 -12.21 2.63
N LEU A 334 6.87 -11.41 3.65
CA LEU A 334 7.40 -11.52 5.00
C LEU A 334 6.35 -12.14 5.93
N ASP A 335 6.68 -13.24 6.59
CA ASP A 335 5.90 -13.76 7.72
C ASP A 335 6.32 -13.01 8.99
N LEU A 336 5.43 -12.24 9.62
CA LEU A 336 5.79 -11.38 10.76
C LEU A 336 6.11 -12.13 12.06
N ARG A 337 5.85 -13.43 12.15
CA ARG A 337 6.21 -14.24 13.33
C ARG A 337 7.60 -14.84 13.22
N THR A 338 7.98 -15.26 12.03
CA THR A 338 9.28 -15.90 11.77
C THR A 338 10.30 -14.93 11.17
N PHE A 339 9.83 -13.79 10.68
CA PHE A 339 10.57 -12.82 9.87
C PHE A 339 11.21 -13.44 8.62
N GLN A 340 10.62 -14.52 8.10
CA GLN A 340 11.08 -15.22 6.91
C GLN A 340 10.57 -14.51 5.65
N TRP A 341 11.50 -14.10 4.80
CA TRP A 341 11.22 -13.67 3.43
C TRP A 341 11.03 -14.87 2.52
N THR A 342 10.02 -14.83 1.65
CA THR A 342 9.80 -15.81 0.58
C THR A 342 9.61 -15.06 -0.73
N CYS A 343 10.40 -15.39 -1.76
CA CYS A 343 10.22 -14.85 -3.11
C CYS A 343 9.31 -15.76 -3.95
N PHE A 344 8.35 -15.18 -4.67
CA PHE A 344 7.45 -15.93 -5.56
C PHE A 344 7.94 -15.84 -7.00
N ASP A 345 8.79 -16.79 -7.41
CA ASP A 345 9.38 -16.81 -8.75
C ASP A 345 8.36 -16.80 -9.90
N THR A 346 7.20 -17.42 -9.70
CA THR A 346 6.15 -17.53 -10.72
C THR A 346 5.11 -16.41 -10.68
N CYS A 347 5.16 -15.55 -9.66
CA CYS A 347 4.22 -14.46 -9.46
C CYS A 347 4.95 -13.12 -9.57
N ARG A 348 5.05 -12.59 -10.78
CA ARG A 348 5.75 -11.32 -11.06
C ARG A 348 4.84 -10.37 -11.80
N LEU A 349 5.01 -9.08 -11.56
CA LEU A 349 4.31 -8.06 -12.30
C LEU A 349 4.56 -8.23 -13.81
N PRO A 350 3.55 -7.99 -14.66
CA PRO A 350 3.73 -8.08 -16.11
C PRO A 350 4.84 -7.16 -16.66
N ARG A 351 5.15 -6.09 -15.93
CA ARG A 351 6.26 -5.17 -16.18
C ARG A 351 6.82 -4.68 -14.85
N PRO A 352 8.14 -4.45 -14.74
CA PRO A 352 8.70 -3.75 -13.59
C PRO A 352 8.10 -2.35 -13.45
N MET A 353 7.66 -2.00 -12.24
CA MET A 353 7.02 -0.71 -12.01
C MET A 353 7.22 -0.17 -10.58
N TYR A 354 7.11 1.13 -10.41
CA TYR A 354 7.24 1.86 -9.14
C TYR A 354 6.22 3.01 -9.07
N PHE A 355 5.93 3.52 -7.88
CA PHE A 355 4.82 4.48 -7.64
C PHE A 355 3.44 3.96 -8.10
N HIS A 356 3.30 2.64 -8.25
CA HIS A 356 2.01 1.98 -8.36
C HIS A 356 1.36 1.91 -6.98
N ALA A 357 0.08 1.62 -6.93
CA ALA A 357 -0.66 1.47 -5.69
C ALA A 357 -1.12 0.01 -5.53
N THR A 358 -1.14 -0.46 -4.28
CA THR A 358 -1.57 -1.82 -3.91
C THR A 358 -2.66 -1.78 -2.85
N ALA A 359 -3.62 -2.70 -2.96
CA ALA A 359 -4.65 -2.95 -1.95
C ALA A 359 -4.94 -4.43 -1.87
N VAL A 360 -5.46 -4.89 -0.75
CA VAL A 360 -5.94 -6.27 -0.59
C VAL A 360 -7.40 -6.25 -0.19
N SER A 361 -8.23 -7.07 -0.86
CA SER A 361 -9.62 -7.24 -0.42
C SER A 361 -9.69 -8.13 0.82
N PRO A 362 -10.80 -8.10 1.58
CA PRO A 362 -11.00 -9.01 2.71
C PRO A 362 -10.90 -10.50 2.34
N GLN A 363 -11.08 -10.85 1.06
CA GLN A 363 -10.92 -12.23 0.54
C GLN A 363 -9.46 -12.60 0.23
N GLY A 364 -8.49 -11.73 0.52
CA GLY A 364 -7.07 -11.97 0.27
C GLY A 364 -6.63 -11.77 -1.18
N ARG A 365 -7.41 -11.05 -2.01
CA ARG A 365 -6.99 -10.70 -3.38
C ARG A 365 -6.15 -9.43 -3.37
N LEU A 366 -4.90 -9.53 -3.81
CA LEU A 366 -4.00 -8.39 -3.98
C LEU A 366 -4.24 -7.73 -5.34
N TYR A 367 -4.56 -6.44 -5.32
CA TYR A 367 -4.73 -5.60 -6.50
C TYR A 367 -3.53 -4.68 -6.67
N VAL A 368 -3.12 -4.48 -7.92
CA VAL A 368 -2.05 -3.57 -8.33
C VAL A 368 -2.61 -2.64 -9.40
N PHE A 369 -2.44 -1.33 -9.25
CA PHE A 369 -2.94 -0.35 -10.21
C PHE A 369 -1.97 0.81 -10.44
N GLY A 370 -1.92 1.28 -11.69
CA GLY A 370 -1.09 2.40 -12.13
C GLY A 370 0.42 2.19 -11.96
N GLY A 371 1.13 3.31 -11.76
CA GLY A 371 2.58 3.36 -11.60
C GLY A 371 3.35 3.69 -12.88
N ASN A 372 4.66 3.87 -12.70
CA ASN A 372 5.61 4.19 -13.76
C ASN A 372 6.40 2.93 -14.13
N TYR A 373 6.62 2.74 -15.42
CA TYR A 373 7.47 1.69 -15.99
C TYR A 373 8.34 2.31 -17.10
N ARG A 374 9.44 1.63 -17.49
CA ARG A 374 10.31 2.06 -18.59
C ARG A 374 9.81 1.60 -19.95
#